data_AF-A0A670YCL4-F1
#
_entry.id   AF-A0A670YCL4-F1
#
_cell.length_a   1.000
_cell.length_b   1.000
_cell.length_c   1.000
_cell.angle_alpha   90.00
_cell.angle_beta   90.00
_cell.angle_gamma   90.00
#
_symmetry.space_group_name_H-M   'P 1'
#
loop_
_entity.id
_entity.type
_entity.pdbx_description
1 polymer ?
#
loop_
_entity_poly.entity_id
_entity_poly.type
_entity_poly.pdbx_seq_one_letter_code
_entity_poly.pdbx_strand_id
1 'polypeptide(L)'
;EEPSWTVAHVHMCQTLLPAHTNHLGDLSPGQLLKWIDTTACLAAEKHAGIPCVTASVDDIQFEETARVGQIISITAKVNRAFTTSMEVGVRVTLQDPLTDVQKLICVAFSTYVARPVGREKINLKPVKLLTEQDFIEHALAAKRRKIRLDHERVFNDLMDKWSYVLDLDHVCSKVEDVVYTDCTHVQSTELVLPPHANHQENTFGGQIMAWMETVATISASRLCHVHPTLKSVDMFKFRGPSTVGDRLVFNAIVNNTFQKSIEVGVRVEAYNCEEWAKGQARHINSAFLIFNAINKHGNVLIPRMSSTTKVSSFSISILLSTVKREKNLYFIIGFQLIIVCFKFQLLIIKNNVTALTFLAAKPGWEICMTLNRTKMYTLEEENALSIKVEMQLQIPSKLAFFLLSNFSLHKHWTKYYLNCRVMECVTEEDKIYHITSSASANGNKPRDFLILVSQRKPSNTETAFGTDQKIANILRNPKDKNQLENQGVYEIPCNNCPATYIGQTNRRINARIAEHKNAIRREENTSSLFQHLKATGHEINFKGTKLISNTEHSSKRIIR
;
A
#
# COMPACT_ATOMS: atom_id res chain seq x y z
N GLU A 1 33.84 -29.49 10.47
CA GLU A 1 32.75 -28.78 11.18
C GLU A 1 31.83 -28.17 10.14
N GLU A 2 30.64 -28.74 9.94
CA GLU A 2 29.63 -28.23 9.00
C GLU A 2 28.92 -27.02 9.60
N PRO A 3 28.77 -25.88 8.90
CA PRO A 3 28.03 -24.75 9.43
C PRO A 3 26.52 -25.06 9.37
N SER A 4 25.99 -25.27 10.57
CA SER A 4 24.62 -25.65 10.90
C SER A 4 23.56 -24.57 10.62
N TRP A 5 22.42 -25.00 10.04
CA TRP A 5 21.12 -24.31 9.91
C TRP A 5 21.08 -23.04 9.04
N THR A 6 21.29 -23.22 7.74
CA THR A 6 21.14 -22.20 6.69
C THR A 6 19.69 -22.03 6.27
N VAL A 7 19.00 -21.04 6.88
CA VAL A 7 17.73 -20.38 6.46
C VAL A 7 16.53 -21.31 6.13
N ALA A 8 15.33 -21.03 6.65
CA ALA A 8 14.13 -21.83 6.36
C ALA A 8 13.64 -21.66 4.91
N HIS A 9 14.39 -22.23 3.96
CA HIS A 9 14.04 -22.35 2.56
C HIS A 9 13.36 -23.70 2.37
N VAL A 10 12.26 -23.67 1.61
CA VAL A 10 11.53 -24.84 1.15
C VAL A 10 11.38 -24.71 -0.36
N HIS A 11 11.67 -25.80 -1.07
CA HIS A 11 11.55 -25.88 -2.51
C HIS A 11 10.58 -27.00 -2.87
N MET A 12 9.59 -26.69 -3.70
CA MET A 12 8.67 -27.66 -4.28
C MET A 12 8.83 -27.63 -5.79
N CYS A 13 8.97 -28.80 -6.41
CA CYS A 13 9.02 -28.95 -7.85
C CYS A 13 7.88 -29.87 -8.28
N GLN A 14 7.10 -29.46 -9.29
CA GLN A 14 5.96 -30.22 -9.79
C GLN A 14 5.98 -30.24 -11.32
N THR A 15 5.95 -31.44 -11.89
CA THR A 15 5.69 -31.61 -13.32
C THR A 15 4.20 -31.43 -13.58
N LEU A 16 3.85 -30.66 -14.61
CA LEU A 16 2.46 -30.42 -14.97
C LEU A 16 1.86 -31.62 -15.68
N LEU A 17 0.94 -32.29 -14.97
CA LEU A 17 0.15 -33.41 -15.47
C LEU A 17 -1.21 -32.91 -15.98
N PRO A 18 -1.88 -33.66 -16.87
CA PRO A 18 -3.23 -33.31 -17.34
C PRO A 18 -4.25 -33.11 -16.21
N ALA A 19 -4.09 -33.81 -15.08
CA ALA A 19 -4.95 -33.65 -13.90
C ALA A 19 -4.82 -32.26 -13.22
N HIS A 20 -3.76 -31.51 -13.51
CA HIS A 20 -3.52 -30.17 -12.96
C HIS A 20 -4.00 -29.05 -13.89
N THR A 21 -4.47 -29.39 -15.09
CA THR A 21 -4.77 -28.42 -16.15
C THR A 21 -6.25 -28.30 -16.45
N ASN A 22 -6.63 -27.17 -17.03
CA ASN A 22 -7.95 -26.95 -17.60
C ASN A 22 -8.11 -27.71 -18.93
N HIS A 23 -9.28 -27.56 -19.55
CA HIS A 23 -9.60 -28.18 -20.85
C HIS A 23 -8.75 -27.67 -22.02
N LEU A 24 -7.99 -26.59 -21.85
CA LEU A 24 -7.04 -26.06 -22.84
C LEU A 24 -5.62 -26.60 -22.64
N GLY A 25 -5.38 -27.38 -21.58
CA GLY A 25 -4.04 -27.88 -21.22
C GLY A 25 -3.18 -26.84 -20.49
N ASP A 26 -3.77 -25.75 -20.02
CA ASP A 26 -3.11 -24.74 -19.19
C ASP A 26 -3.32 -25.06 -17.70
N LEU A 27 -2.33 -24.77 -16.85
CA LEU A 27 -2.37 -24.96 -15.41
C LEU A 27 -3.56 -24.22 -14.78
N SER A 28 -4.38 -24.93 -13.99
CA SER A 28 -5.41 -24.30 -13.18
C SER A 28 -4.77 -23.31 -12.19
N PRO A 29 -5.16 -22.03 -12.21
CA PRO A 29 -4.60 -21.04 -11.28
C PRO A 29 -4.94 -21.38 -9.82
N GLY A 30 -6.09 -22.00 -9.56
CA GLY A 30 -6.44 -22.52 -8.24
C GLY A 30 -5.47 -23.59 -7.73
N GLN A 31 -5.06 -24.52 -8.61
CA GLN A 31 -4.05 -25.52 -8.27
C GLN A 31 -2.69 -24.87 -7.95
N LEU A 32 -2.30 -23.84 -8.71
CA LEU A 32 -1.08 -23.08 -8.44
C LEU A 32 -1.13 -22.37 -7.08
N LEU A 33 -2.25 -21.70 -6.75
CA LEU A 33 -2.47 -21.05 -5.46
C LEU A 33 -2.39 -22.05 -4.29
N LYS A 34 -2.91 -23.26 -4.48
CA LYS A 34 -2.79 -24.35 -3.50
C LYS A 34 -1.34 -24.76 -3.26
N TRP A 35 -0.53 -24.91 -4.32
CA TRP A 35 0.89 -25.25 -4.17
C TRP A 35 1.72 -24.10 -3.57
N ILE A 36 1.42 -22.85 -3.93
CA ILE A 36 2.04 -21.66 -3.33
C ILE A 36 1.83 -21.67 -1.81
N ASP A 37 0.58 -21.82 -1.36
CA ASP A 37 0.24 -21.83 0.06
C ASP A 37 0.86 -23.04 0.79
N THR A 38 0.83 -24.23 0.18
CA THR A 38 1.43 -25.43 0.77
C THR A 38 2.93 -25.24 1.00
N THR A 39 3.65 -24.72 -0.01
CA THR A 39 5.10 -24.51 0.08
C THR A 39 5.44 -23.42 1.11
N ALA A 40 4.64 -22.36 1.16
CA ALA A 40 4.83 -21.27 2.12
C ALA A 40 4.48 -21.67 3.56
N CYS A 41 3.43 -22.47 3.74
CA CYS A 41 3.06 -23.05 5.03
C CYS A 41 4.20 -23.94 5.57
N LEU A 42 4.76 -24.82 4.74
CA LEU A 42 5.91 -25.66 5.13
C LEU A 42 7.14 -24.82 5.53
N ALA A 43 7.40 -23.71 4.84
CA ALA A 43 8.49 -22.80 5.22
C ALA A 43 8.22 -22.12 6.57
N ALA A 44 6.97 -21.72 6.83
CA ALA A 44 6.55 -21.16 8.11
C ALA A 44 6.66 -22.18 9.26
N GLU A 45 6.17 -23.40 9.05
CA GLU A 45 6.24 -24.49 10.03
C GLU A 45 7.69 -24.89 10.34
N LYS A 46 8.56 -24.95 9.31
CA LYS A 46 10.00 -25.22 9.47
C LYS A 46 10.68 -24.16 10.34
N HIS A 47 10.25 -22.89 10.28
CA HIS A 47 10.78 -21.81 11.12
C HIS A 47 10.17 -21.79 12.53
N ALA A 48 8.86 -22.04 12.64
CA ALA A 48 8.13 -22.01 13.90
C ALA A 48 8.39 -23.26 14.77
N GLY A 49 8.65 -24.40 14.15
CA GLY A 49 8.68 -25.72 14.80
C GLY A 49 7.30 -26.20 15.26
N ILE A 50 6.23 -25.52 14.86
CA ILE A 50 4.84 -25.83 15.21
C ILE A 50 3.89 -25.54 14.02
N PRO A 51 2.65 -26.06 14.05
CA PRO A 51 1.72 -25.87 12.95
C PRO A 51 1.34 -24.41 12.72
N CYS A 52 1.21 -24.06 11.44
CA CYS A 52 0.95 -22.69 11.02
C CYS A 52 -0.29 -22.62 10.13
N VAL A 53 -1.05 -21.52 10.23
CA VAL A 53 -2.23 -21.27 9.40
C VAL A 53 -2.06 -19.97 8.62
N THR A 54 -2.63 -19.93 7.42
CA THR A 54 -2.60 -18.76 6.54
C THR A 54 -3.50 -17.66 7.11
N ALA A 55 -2.95 -16.49 7.38
CA ALA A 55 -3.68 -15.35 7.94
C ALA A 55 -4.05 -14.32 6.86
N SER A 56 -3.15 -14.06 5.92
CA SER A 56 -3.42 -13.17 4.79
C SER A 56 -2.50 -13.49 3.63
N VAL A 57 -2.96 -13.14 2.43
CA VAL A 57 -2.21 -13.24 1.18
C VAL A 57 -2.15 -11.84 0.58
N ASP A 58 -0.99 -11.41 0.10
CA ASP A 58 -0.80 -10.11 -0.57
C ASP A 58 -1.32 -10.16 -2.01
N ASP A 59 -1.26 -9.03 -2.71
CA ASP A 59 -1.59 -8.98 -4.14
C ASP A 59 -0.66 -9.94 -4.92
N ILE A 60 -1.25 -10.87 -5.68
CA ILE A 60 -0.53 -11.82 -6.55
C ILE A 60 -0.85 -11.48 -7.99
N GLN A 61 0.17 -11.32 -8.82
CA GLN A 61 0.03 -11.11 -10.26
C GLN A 61 0.68 -12.26 -11.01
N PHE A 62 -0.02 -12.77 -12.03
CA PHE A 62 0.46 -13.83 -12.91
C PHE A 62 0.95 -13.21 -14.23
N GLU A 63 2.24 -13.39 -14.50
CA GLU A 63 2.88 -12.90 -15.73
C GLU A 63 2.67 -13.87 -16.89
N GLU A 64 2.76 -15.17 -16.62
CA GLU A 64 2.76 -16.25 -17.61
C GLU A 64 1.82 -17.39 -17.19
N THR A 65 1.32 -18.14 -18.17
CA THR A 65 0.50 -19.34 -17.94
C THR A 65 1.30 -20.59 -18.32
N ALA A 66 1.32 -21.59 -17.44
CA ALA A 66 2.07 -22.82 -17.64
C ALA A 66 1.20 -23.91 -18.29
N ARG A 67 1.82 -24.82 -19.05
CA ARG A 67 1.15 -25.88 -19.82
C ARG A 67 1.58 -27.28 -19.39
N VAL A 68 0.75 -28.28 -19.72
CA VAL A 68 1.08 -29.70 -19.53
C VAL A 68 2.49 -30.02 -20.05
N GLY A 69 3.26 -30.77 -19.27
CA GLY A 69 4.63 -31.20 -19.61
C GLY A 69 5.73 -30.23 -19.14
N GLN A 70 5.40 -28.99 -18.78
CA GLN A 70 6.36 -28.06 -18.19
C GLN A 70 6.55 -28.33 -16.69
N ILE A 71 7.63 -27.79 -16.13
CA ILE A 71 8.00 -27.98 -14.72
C ILE A 71 7.82 -26.66 -13.97
N ILE A 72 7.08 -26.71 -12.86
CA ILE A 72 6.90 -25.59 -11.94
C ILE A 72 7.83 -25.76 -10.75
N SER A 73 8.62 -24.73 -10.47
CA SER A 73 9.50 -24.66 -9.30
C SER A 73 9.05 -23.52 -8.39
N ILE A 74 8.67 -23.87 -7.16
CA ILE A 74 8.18 -22.95 -6.13
C ILE A 74 9.20 -22.90 -5.01
N THR A 75 9.78 -21.73 -4.78
CA THR A 75 10.70 -21.50 -3.66
C THR A 75 10.03 -20.59 -2.65
N ALA A 76 9.94 -21.05 -1.40
CA ALA A 76 9.43 -20.26 -0.29
C ALA A 76 10.49 -20.02 0.78
N LYS A 77 10.48 -18.82 1.37
CA LYS A 77 11.44 -18.38 2.40
C LYS A 77 10.75 -17.46 3.41
N VAL A 78 11.03 -17.66 4.70
CA VAL A 78 10.60 -16.74 5.75
C VAL A 78 11.44 -15.46 5.70
N ASN A 79 10.83 -14.34 5.32
CA ASN A 79 11.51 -13.04 5.24
C ASN A 79 11.66 -12.40 6.61
N ARG A 80 10.63 -12.52 7.45
CA ARG A 80 10.60 -11.93 8.79
C ARG A 80 9.61 -12.63 9.71
N ALA A 81 10.09 -13.02 10.88
CA ALA A 81 9.26 -13.41 12.00
C ALA A 81 8.96 -12.21 12.90
N PHE A 82 7.71 -12.11 13.34
CA PHE A 82 7.26 -11.13 14.32
C PHE A 82 7.03 -11.82 15.68
N THR A 83 5.94 -11.52 16.38
CA THR A 83 5.60 -12.17 17.66
C THR A 83 5.00 -13.55 17.42
N THR A 84 3.79 -13.61 16.88
CA THR A 84 3.05 -14.85 16.56
C THR A 84 2.91 -15.09 15.06
N SER A 85 3.19 -14.07 14.25
CA SER A 85 3.05 -14.09 12.80
C SER A 85 4.41 -14.02 12.10
N MET A 86 4.50 -14.53 10.89
CA MET A 86 5.66 -14.37 10.03
C MET A 86 5.25 -14.09 8.58
N GLU A 87 6.07 -13.32 7.87
CA GLU A 87 5.94 -13.13 6.42
C GLU A 87 6.81 -14.15 5.69
N VAL A 88 6.20 -14.82 4.72
CA VAL A 88 6.86 -15.76 3.82
C VAL A 88 6.79 -15.19 2.40
N GLY A 89 7.95 -15.07 1.75
CA GLY A 89 8.06 -14.76 0.34
C GLY A 89 8.07 -16.04 -0.49
N VAL A 90 7.39 -16.02 -1.62
CA VAL A 90 7.30 -17.14 -2.57
C VAL A 90 7.67 -16.65 -3.95
N ARG A 91 8.51 -17.43 -4.64
CA ARG A 91 8.88 -17.22 -6.04
C ARG A 91 8.51 -18.46 -6.83
N VAL A 92 7.75 -18.26 -7.90
CA VAL A 92 7.32 -19.34 -8.81
C VAL A 92 7.99 -19.14 -10.16
N THR A 93 8.74 -20.15 -10.59
CA THR A 93 9.35 -20.19 -11.92
C THR A 93 8.82 -21.39 -12.71
N LEU A 94 8.76 -21.19 -14.02
CA LEU A 94 8.43 -22.20 -15.02
C LEU A 94 9.70 -22.60 -15.74
N GLN A 95 9.90 -23.89 -15.97
CA GLN A 95 10.94 -24.40 -16.84
C GLN A 95 10.30 -25.30 -17.90
N ASP A 96 10.62 -25.04 -19.15
CA ASP A 96 10.28 -25.95 -20.24
C ASP A 96 11.43 -26.96 -20.43
N PRO A 97 11.21 -28.26 -20.18
CA PRO A 97 12.27 -29.27 -20.26
C PRO A 97 12.78 -29.49 -21.69
N LEU A 98 12.05 -29.06 -22.73
CA LEU A 98 12.47 -29.23 -24.12
C LEU A 98 13.37 -28.09 -24.60
N THR A 99 13.11 -26.86 -24.14
CA THR A 99 13.83 -25.66 -24.57
C THR A 99 14.83 -25.14 -23.52
N ASP A 100 14.77 -25.69 -22.30
CA ASP A 100 15.49 -25.24 -21.11
C ASP A 100 15.28 -23.75 -20.75
N VAL A 101 14.25 -23.13 -21.32
CA VAL A 101 13.89 -21.74 -21.04
C VAL A 101 13.20 -21.68 -19.68
N GLN A 102 13.71 -20.80 -18.82
CA GLN A 102 13.09 -20.48 -17.54
C GLN A 102 12.37 -19.13 -17.58
N LYS A 103 11.14 -19.09 -17.07
CA LYS A 103 10.32 -17.88 -16.96
C LYS A 103 9.82 -17.68 -15.53
N LEU A 104 9.64 -16.41 -15.14
CA LEU A 104 8.97 -16.07 -13.89
C LEU A 104 7.45 -16.12 -14.12
N ILE A 105 6.72 -16.80 -13.23
CA ILE A 105 5.24 -16.77 -13.26
C ILE A 105 4.73 -15.69 -12.32
N CYS A 106 5.17 -15.74 -11.06
CA CYS A 106 4.75 -14.77 -10.05
C CYS A 106 5.71 -14.72 -8.86
N VAL A 107 5.69 -13.58 -8.17
CA VAL A 107 6.24 -13.43 -6.82
C VAL A 107 5.07 -13.09 -5.90
N ALA A 108 4.97 -13.80 -4.77
CA ALA A 108 3.88 -13.64 -3.82
C ALA A 108 4.42 -13.48 -2.40
N PHE A 109 3.66 -12.80 -1.55
CA PHE A 109 3.94 -12.71 -0.12
C PHE A 109 2.70 -13.17 0.64
N SER A 110 2.92 -13.98 1.67
CA SER A 110 1.85 -14.50 2.52
C SER A 110 2.24 -14.38 3.99
N THR A 111 1.25 -14.12 4.84
CA THR A 111 1.44 -14.03 6.29
C THR A 111 0.86 -15.28 6.94
N TYR A 112 1.69 -15.97 7.71
CA TYR A 112 1.30 -17.15 8.49
C TYR A 112 1.31 -16.82 9.98
N VAL A 113 0.40 -17.46 10.72
CA VAL A 113 0.33 -17.37 12.17
C VAL A 113 0.55 -18.75 12.76
N ALA A 114 1.49 -18.83 13.70
CA ALA A 114 1.81 -20.06 14.39
C ALA A 114 0.72 -20.37 15.44
N ARG A 115 0.20 -21.61 15.41
CA ARG A 115 -0.90 -22.08 16.26
C ARG A 115 -0.38 -23.20 17.19
N PRO A 116 0.09 -22.85 18.40
CA PRO A 116 0.53 -23.87 19.35
C PRO A 116 -0.65 -24.73 19.79
N VAL A 117 -0.38 -26.00 20.09
CA VAL A 117 -1.37 -26.90 20.70
C VAL A 117 -1.58 -26.44 22.15
N GLY A 118 -2.67 -25.70 22.41
CA GLY A 118 -3.01 -25.18 23.75
C GLY A 118 -3.16 -23.65 23.82
N ARG A 119 -3.11 -23.09 25.04
CA ARG A 119 -3.31 -21.65 25.30
C ARG A 119 -2.00 -20.85 25.45
N GLU A 120 -0.86 -21.48 25.23
CA GLU A 120 0.43 -20.81 25.43
C GLU A 120 0.69 -19.77 24.35
N LYS A 121 1.23 -18.61 24.76
CA LYS A 121 1.65 -17.57 23.83
C LYS A 121 2.98 -17.99 23.22
N ILE A 122 3.01 -18.17 21.89
CA ILE A 122 4.26 -18.40 21.17
C ILE A 122 4.99 -17.09 20.87
N ASN A 123 6.30 -17.10 21.06
CA ASN A 123 7.19 -16.05 20.57
C ASN A 123 8.15 -16.65 19.55
N LEU A 124 8.02 -16.24 18.30
CA LEU A 124 8.83 -16.78 17.20
C LEU A 124 10.27 -16.30 17.30
N LYS A 125 11.20 -17.20 16.97
CA LYS A 125 12.63 -16.85 16.90
C LYS A 125 12.85 -15.85 15.75
N PRO A 126 13.67 -14.81 15.95
CA PRO A 126 14.05 -13.90 14.86
C PRO A 126 14.71 -14.67 13.70
N VAL A 127 14.46 -14.22 12.47
CA VAL A 127 15.10 -14.78 11.27
C VAL A 127 16.57 -14.34 11.27
N LYS A 128 17.48 -15.29 11.03
CA LYS A 128 18.91 -14.97 10.84
C LYS A 128 19.09 -14.33 9.46
N LEU A 129 19.73 -13.17 9.42
CA LEU A 129 20.02 -12.42 8.19
C LEU A 129 21.50 -12.61 7.85
N LEU A 130 21.80 -13.18 6.68
CA LEU A 130 23.17 -13.50 6.26
C LEU A 130 23.61 -12.64 5.08
N THR A 131 22.71 -12.39 4.14
CA THR A 131 22.98 -11.65 2.90
C THR A 131 22.39 -10.24 2.94
N GLU A 132 22.93 -9.30 2.15
CA GLU A 132 22.36 -7.95 2.00
C GLU A 132 20.87 -8.00 1.59
N GLN A 133 20.53 -8.95 0.72
CA GLN A 133 19.17 -9.19 0.28
C GLN A 133 18.26 -9.57 1.46
N ASP A 134 18.74 -10.39 2.41
CA ASP A 134 17.98 -10.73 3.62
C ASP A 134 17.66 -9.48 4.45
N PHE A 135 18.63 -8.58 4.62
CA PHE A 135 18.43 -7.32 5.36
C PHE A 135 17.39 -6.43 4.67
N ILE A 136 17.43 -6.33 3.35
CA ILE A 136 16.47 -5.57 2.55
C ILE A 136 15.07 -6.20 2.67
N GLU A 137 14.93 -7.51 2.45
CA GLU A 137 13.67 -8.24 2.53
C GLU A 137 13.04 -8.13 3.92
N HIS A 138 13.85 -8.24 4.98
CA HIS A 138 13.43 -8.09 6.37
C HIS A 138 12.93 -6.66 6.67
N ALA A 139 13.58 -5.63 6.11
CA ALA A 139 13.13 -4.25 6.25
C ALA A 139 11.83 -3.97 5.46
N LEU A 140 11.74 -4.49 4.24
CA LEU A 140 10.54 -4.39 3.39
C LEU A 140 9.35 -5.12 4.00
N ALA A 141 9.56 -6.25 4.67
CA ALA A 141 8.51 -7.01 5.35
C ALA A 141 7.77 -6.17 6.43
N ALA A 142 8.46 -5.27 7.13
CA ALA A 142 7.80 -4.35 8.06
C ALA A 142 6.94 -3.30 7.34
N LYS A 143 7.38 -2.80 6.19
CA LYS A 143 6.61 -1.86 5.38
C LYS A 143 5.36 -2.55 4.80
N ARG A 144 5.50 -3.75 4.22
CA ARG A 144 4.37 -4.56 3.74
C ARG A 144 3.38 -4.89 4.84
N ARG A 145 3.86 -5.27 6.03
CA ARG A 145 2.97 -5.49 7.19
C ARG A 145 2.14 -4.25 7.53
N LYS A 146 2.73 -3.05 7.48
CA LYS A 146 1.99 -1.81 7.72
C LYS A 146 0.86 -1.63 6.70
N ILE A 147 1.13 -1.90 5.42
CA ILE A 147 0.11 -1.86 4.35
C ILE A 147 -1.03 -2.85 4.64
N ARG A 148 -0.72 -4.09 5.03
CA ARG A 148 -1.74 -5.10 5.39
C ARG A 148 -2.67 -4.63 6.51
N LEU A 149 -2.11 -4.01 7.54
CA LEU A 149 -2.87 -3.54 8.70
C LEU A 149 -3.67 -2.27 8.39
N ASP A 150 -3.12 -1.35 7.61
CA ASP A 150 -3.80 -0.12 7.20
C ASP A 150 -4.84 -0.37 6.11
N HIS A 151 -4.80 -1.50 5.39
CA HIS A 151 -5.65 -1.79 4.24
C HIS A 151 -7.14 -1.66 4.50
N GLU A 152 -7.63 -2.27 5.59
CA GLU A 152 -9.05 -2.25 5.92
C GLU A 152 -9.52 -0.84 6.29
N ARG A 153 -8.68 -0.06 6.99
CA ARG A 153 -8.98 1.34 7.29
C ARG A 153 -9.00 2.18 6.02
N VAL A 154 -7.99 2.06 5.16
CA VAL A 154 -7.92 2.81 3.90
C VAL A 154 -9.12 2.47 3.01
N PHE A 155 -9.49 1.20 2.93
CA PHE A 155 -10.65 0.75 2.17
C PHE A 155 -11.95 1.37 2.71
N ASN A 156 -12.19 1.31 4.03
CA ASN A 156 -13.39 1.90 4.65
C ASN A 156 -13.42 3.43 4.51
N ASP A 157 -12.29 4.11 4.72
CA ASP A 157 -12.17 5.58 4.56
C ASP A 157 -12.48 6.03 3.13
N LEU A 158 -12.11 5.21 2.13
CA LEU A 158 -12.44 5.45 0.73
C LEU A 158 -13.93 5.17 0.47
N MET A 159 -14.52 4.13 1.06
CA MET A 159 -15.95 3.84 0.92
C MET A 159 -16.81 4.98 1.45
N ASP A 160 -16.49 5.51 2.63
CA ASP A 160 -17.22 6.61 3.25
C ASP A 160 -17.19 7.89 2.40
N LYS A 161 -16.07 8.16 1.72
CA LYS A 161 -15.94 9.32 0.81
C LYS A 161 -16.81 9.19 -0.44
N TRP A 162 -16.96 7.98 -0.96
CA TRP A 162 -17.68 7.73 -2.21
C TRP A 162 -19.18 7.51 -2.01
N SER A 163 -19.62 7.15 -0.80
CA SER A 163 -21.04 7.10 -0.45
C SER A 163 -21.77 8.43 -0.72
N TYR A 164 -21.08 9.57 -0.63
CA TYR A 164 -21.64 10.90 -0.90
C TYR A 164 -21.80 11.24 -2.40
N VAL A 165 -21.07 10.55 -3.29
CA VAL A 165 -21.09 10.83 -4.74
C VAL A 165 -22.22 10.05 -5.43
N LEU A 166 -22.58 8.89 -4.90
CA LEU A 166 -23.62 8.00 -5.47
C LEU A 166 -25.05 8.56 -5.35
N ASP A 167 -25.28 9.57 -4.51
CA ASP A 167 -26.57 10.28 -4.42
C ASP A 167 -26.81 11.26 -5.59
N LEU A 168 -25.81 11.53 -6.44
CA LEU A 168 -25.90 12.51 -7.54
C LEU A 168 -26.14 11.90 -8.93
N ASP A 169 -25.94 10.59 -9.12
CA ASP A 169 -26.11 9.93 -10.42
C ASP A 169 -27.50 9.31 -10.56
N HIS A 170 -28.51 10.16 -10.74
CA HIS A 170 -29.87 9.77 -11.14
C HIS A 170 -30.16 10.05 -12.63
N VAL A 171 -29.14 9.99 -13.49
CA VAL A 171 -29.32 10.09 -14.94
C VAL A 171 -28.48 9.02 -15.63
N CYS A 172 -28.94 7.77 -15.61
CA CYS A 172 -28.43 6.75 -16.52
C CYS A 172 -29.32 6.73 -17.77
N SER A 173 -28.81 7.34 -18.84
CA SER A 173 -29.34 7.20 -20.20
C SER A 173 -29.30 5.72 -20.59
N LYS A 174 -30.38 5.20 -21.18
CA LYS A 174 -30.44 3.83 -21.72
C LYS A 174 -29.30 3.63 -22.73
N VAL A 175 -28.29 2.86 -22.35
CA VAL A 175 -27.26 2.34 -23.27
C VAL A 175 -27.67 0.91 -23.65
N GLU A 176 -27.68 0.60 -24.94
CA GLU A 176 -28.32 -0.61 -25.50
C GLU A 176 -27.54 -1.94 -25.32
N ASP A 177 -26.38 -1.97 -24.64
CA ASP A 177 -25.60 -3.19 -24.39
C ASP A 177 -25.16 -3.30 -22.93
N VAL A 178 -26.14 -3.41 -22.03
CA VAL A 178 -25.89 -3.48 -20.58
C VAL A 178 -26.37 -4.81 -20.02
N VAL A 179 -25.45 -5.60 -19.46
CA VAL A 179 -25.74 -6.89 -18.82
C VAL A 179 -25.84 -6.69 -17.30
N TYR A 180 -26.84 -7.33 -16.68
CA TYR A 180 -27.07 -7.28 -15.24
C TYR A 180 -26.15 -8.24 -14.49
N THR A 181 -25.64 -7.84 -13.32
CA THR A 181 -24.73 -8.65 -12.49
C THR A 181 -25.32 -10.01 -12.07
N ASP A 182 -26.64 -10.08 -11.91
CA ASP A 182 -27.33 -11.26 -11.37
C ASP A 182 -27.19 -12.51 -12.26
N CYS A 183 -27.01 -12.34 -13.58
CA CYS A 183 -26.80 -13.47 -14.48
C CYS A 183 -25.42 -14.13 -14.32
N THR A 184 -24.48 -13.44 -13.67
CA THR A 184 -23.12 -13.93 -13.42
C THR A 184 -22.96 -14.58 -12.04
N HIS A 185 -24.00 -14.55 -11.19
CA HIS A 185 -23.93 -15.05 -9.82
C HIS A 185 -23.76 -16.59 -9.77
N VAL A 186 -22.69 -17.05 -9.13
CA VAL A 186 -22.40 -18.47 -8.92
C VAL A 186 -22.34 -18.76 -7.43
N GLN A 187 -23.05 -19.79 -7.00
CA GLN A 187 -22.92 -20.36 -5.66
C GLN A 187 -22.42 -21.80 -5.77
N SER A 188 -21.36 -22.13 -5.04
CA SER A 188 -20.91 -23.51 -4.83
C SER A 188 -20.80 -23.81 -3.34
N THR A 189 -20.98 -25.07 -2.96
CA THR A 189 -20.81 -25.53 -1.58
C THR A 189 -19.87 -26.72 -1.56
N GLU A 190 -18.78 -26.61 -0.80
CA GLU A 190 -17.78 -27.66 -0.66
C GLU A 190 -17.73 -28.14 0.78
N LEU A 191 -17.63 -29.46 0.97
CA LEU A 191 -17.42 -30.07 2.29
C LEU A 191 -15.91 -30.14 2.59
N VAL A 192 -15.50 -29.64 3.76
CA VAL A 192 -14.12 -29.80 4.23
C VAL A 192 -13.92 -31.24 4.70
N LEU A 193 -13.04 -31.95 3.98
CA LEU A 193 -12.67 -33.33 4.25
C LEU A 193 -11.26 -33.37 4.88
N PRO A 194 -10.85 -34.48 5.50
CA PRO A 194 -9.50 -34.64 6.05
C PRO A 194 -8.33 -34.22 5.12
N PRO A 195 -8.30 -34.52 3.80
CA PRO A 195 -7.21 -34.07 2.93
C PRO A 195 -7.18 -32.55 2.69
N HIS A 196 -8.24 -31.82 3.06
CA HIS A 196 -8.34 -30.37 2.90
C HIS A 196 -7.79 -29.60 4.11
N ALA A 197 -7.42 -30.31 5.17
CA ALA A 197 -6.97 -29.74 6.42
C ALA A 197 -5.61 -30.29 6.86
N ASN A 198 -4.93 -29.53 7.72
CA ASN A 198 -3.72 -30.01 8.37
C ASN A 198 -4.04 -31.06 9.44
N HIS A 199 -3.01 -31.63 10.05
CA HIS A 199 -3.13 -32.63 11.13
C HIS A 199 -3.78 -32.09 12.42
N GLN A 200 -4.02 -30.77 12.51
CA GLN A 200 -4.81 -30.12 13.58
C GLN A 200 -6.25 -29.81 13.13
N GLU A 201 -6.71 -30.44 12.05
CA GLU A 201 -8.04 -30.27 11.46
C GLU A 201 -8.35 -28.85 10.95
N ASN A 202 -7.38 -27.95 10.85
CA ASN A 202 -7.58 -26.62 10.25
C ASN A 202 -7.45 -26.70 8.73
N THR A 203 -8.43 -26.18 8.02
CA THR A 203 -8.46 -26.12 6.55
C THR A 203 -7.27 -25.32 6.01
N PHE A 204 -6.58 -25.85 5.00
CA PHE A 204 -5.49 -25.12 4.33
C PHE A 204 -6.03 -23.91 3.57
N GLY A 205 -5.39 -22.74 3.73
CA GLY A 205 -5.76 -21.53 3.01
C GLY A 205 -5.68 -21.72 1.49
N GLY A 206 -4.70 -22.49 1.03
CA GLY A 206 -4.51 -22.87 -0.37
C GLY A 206 -5.68 -23.65 -0.96
N GLN A 207 -6.31 -24.52 -0.17
CA GLN A 207 -7.48 -25.26 -0.63
C GLN A 207 -8.69 -24.34 -0.80
N ILE A 208 -8.89 -23.41 0.14
CA ILE A 208 -9.95 -22.38 0.02
C ILE A 208 -9.71 -21.51 -1.21
N MET A 209 -8.47 -21.06 -1.45
CA MET A 209 -8.11 -20.28 -2.63
C MET A 209 -8.37 -21.03 -3.95
N ALA A 210 -8.10 -22.33 -4.01
CA ALA A 210 -8.37 -23.14 -5.19
C ALA A 210 -9.87 -23.21 -5.52
N TRP A 211 -10.71 -23.42 -4.52
CA TRP A 211 -12.17 -23.41 -4.70
C TRP A 211 -12.69 -22.02 -5.05
N MET A 212 -12.18 -20.96 -4.43
CA MET A 212 -12.53 -19.58 -4.79
C MET A 212 -12.25 -19.27 -6.26
N GLU A 213 -11.06 -19.66 -6.74
CA GLU A 213 -10.68 -19.46 -8.14
C GLU A 213 -11.61 -20.21 -9.08
N THR A 214 -11.93 -21.47 -8.77
CA THR A 214 -12.84 -22.28 -9.60
C THR A 214 -14.21 -21.61 -9.73
N VAL A 215 -14.80 -21.16 -8.62
CA VAL A 215 -16.12 -20.51 -8.62
C VAL A 215 -16.07 -19.15 -9.32
N ALA A 216 -14.99 -18.38 -9.14
CA ALA A 216 -14.79 -17.10 -9.81
C ALA A 216 -14.65 -17.25 -11.33
N THR A 217 -13.91 -18.25 -11.78
CA THR A 217 -13.73 -18.59 -13.20
C THR A 217 -15.06 -18.95 -13.84
N ILE A 218 -15.95 -19.67 -13.16
CA ILE A 218 -17.31 -19.95 -13.66
C ILE A 218 -18.11 -18.66 -13.79
N SER A 219 -18.04 -17.77 -12.80
CA SER A 219 -18.75 -16.48 -12.82
C SER A 219 -18.28 -15.59 -13.97
N ALA A 220 -16.97 -15.45 -14.18
CA ALA A 220 -16.40 -14.74 -15.32
C ALA A 220 -16.78 -15.40 -16.66
N SER A 221 -16.75 -16.74 -16.75
CA SER A 221 -17.13 -17.48 -17.97
C SER A 221 -18.58 -17.26 -18.36
N ARG A 222 -19.51 -17.07 -17.40
CA ARG A 222 -20.91 -16.74 -17.68
C ARG A 222 -21.08 -15.40 -18.37
N LEU A 223 -20.14 -14.48 -18.18
CA LEU A 223 -20.17 -13.16 -18.79
C LEU A 223 -19.50 -13.12 -20.16
N CYS A 224 -18.29 -13.69 -20.28
CA CYS A 224 -17.51 -13.60 -21.51
C CYS A 224 -17.73 -14.75 -22.50
N HIS A 225 -18.43 -15.81 -22.08
CA HIS A 225 -18.69 -17.03 -22.89
C HIS A 225 -17.42 -17.70 -23.47
N VAL A 226 -16.26 -17.39 -22.91
CA VAL A 226 -14.96 -18.01 -23.20
C VAL A 226 -14.31 -18.46 -21.90
N HIS A 227 -13.17 -19.15 -21.98
CA HIS A 227 -12.39 -19.48 -20.79
C HIS A 227 -11.52 -18.30 -20.35
N PRO A 228 -11.80 -17.65 -19.21
CA PRO A 228 -11.01 -16.54 -18.73
C PRO A 228 -9.72 -17.02 -18.06
N THR A 229 -8.64 -16.26 -18.24
CA THR A 229 -7.35 -16.52 -17.59
C THR A 229 -7.19 -15.60 -16.37
N LEU A 230 -6.86 -16.16 -15.20
CA LEU A 230 -6.61 -15.37 -14.00
C LEU A 230 -5.36 -14.51 -14.17
N LYS A 231 -5.51 -13.19 -14.03
CA LYS A 231 -4.40 -12.23 -14.15
C LYS A 231 -3.85 -11.83 -12.78
N SER A 232 -4.72 -11.61 -11.80
CA SER A 232 -4.30 -11.29 -10.44
C SER A 232 -5.35 -11.61 -9.39
N VAL A 233 -4.87 -11.76 -8.14
CA VAL A 233 -5.68 -11.90 -6.93
C VAL A 233 -5.30 -10.79 -5.97
N ASP A 234 -6.30 -10.14 -5.40
CA ASP A 234 -6.08 -9.01 -4.50
C ASP A 234 -5.69 -9.46 -3.11
N MET A 235 -5.03 -8.58 -2.38
CA MET A 235 -4.71 -8.79 -0.98
C MET A 235 -5.99 -8.97 -0.15
N PHE A 236 -6.09 -10.10 0.53
CA PHE A 236 -7.19 -10.41 1.43
C PHE A 236 -6.70 -11.08 2.72
N LYS A 237 -7.58 -11.10 3.72
CA LYS A 237 -7.34 -11.73 5.03
C LYS A 237 -8.33 -12.86 5.29
N PHE A 238 -7.85 -13.91 5.94
CA PHE A 238 -8.70 -14.92 6.57
C PHE A 238 -9.13 -14.41 7.95
N ARG A 239 -10.44 -14.20 8.11
CA ARG A 239 -11.06 -13.62 9.31
C ARG A 239 -11.30 -14.64 10.41
N GLY A 240 -11.51 -15.90 10.04
CA GLY A 240 -11.82 -16.98 10.98
C GLY A 240 -11.22 -18.31 10.53
N PRO A 241 -11.08 -19.27 11.46
CA PRO A 241 -10.66 -20.63 11.13
C PRO A 241 -11.79 -21.38 10.43
N SER A 242 -11.42 -22.36 9.62
CA SER A 242 -12.31 -23.40 9.12
C SER A 242 -11.72 -24.74 9.50
N THR A 243 -12.57 -25.70 9.86
CA THR A 243 -12.16 -27.04 10.30
C THR A 243 -12.78 -28.15 9.46
N VAL A 244 -12.23 -29.36 9.56
CA VAL A 244 -12.82 -30.56 8.96
C VAL A 244 -14.29 -30.70 9.39
N GLY A 245 -15.16 -31.01 8.43
CA GLY A 245 -16.61 -31.07 8.64
C GLY A 245 -17.36 -29.77 8.37
N ASP A 246 -16.67 -28.63 8.23
CA ASP A 246 -17.30 -27.39 7.78
C ASP A 246 -17.84 -27.51 6.35
N ARG A 247 -18.97 -26.87 6.08
CA ARG A 247 -19.49 -26.61 4.74
C ARG A 247 -19.09 -25.20 4.36
N LEU A 248 -18.25 -25.08 3.32
CA LEU A 248 -17.83 -23.79 2.78
C LEU A 248 -18.74 -23.41 1.62
N VAL A 249 -19.47 -22.30 1.77
CA VAL A 249 -20.31 -21.72 0.72
C VAL A 249 -19.53 -20.59 0.06
N PHE A 250 -19.35 -20.70 -1.25
CA PHE A 250 -18.66 -19.73 -2.09
C PHE A 250 -19.70 -19.01 -2.93
N ASN A 251 -19.86 -17.70 -2.72
CA ASN A 251 -20.71 -16.85 -3.54
C ASN A 251 -19.81 -15.94 -4.39
N ALA A 252 -19.84 -16.12 -5.70
CA ALA A 252 -19.09 -15.31 -6.65
C ALA A 252 -20.02 -14.51 -7.57
N ILE A 253 -19.64 -13.28 -7.88
CA ILE A 253 -20.37 -12.43 -8.83
C ILE A 253 -19.37 -11.51 -9.55
N VAL A 254 -19.64 -11.20 -10.81
CA VAL A 254 -18.88 -10.17 -11.51
C VAL A 254 -19.27 -8.82 -10.90
N ASN A 255 -18.29 -8.12 -10.33
CA ASN A 255 -18.53 -6.79 -9.79
C ASN A 255 -18.48 -5.74 -10.89
N ASN A 256 -17.51 -5.86 -11.80
CA ASN A 256 -17.26 -4.87 -12.83
C ASN A 256 -16.47 -5.45 -14.01
N THR A 257 -16.51 -4.72 -15.11
CA THR A 257 -15.83 -5.01 -16.37
C THR A 257 -15.02 -3.80 -16.81
N PHE A 258 -13.74 -4.04 -17.07
CA PHE A 258 -12.84 -3.13 -17.76
C PHE A 258 -12.74 -3.57 -19.23
N GLN A 259 -12.07 -2.79 -20.08
CA GLN A 259 -12.02 -3.07 -21.53
C GLN A 259 -11.59 -4.52 -21.87
N LYS A 260 -10.63 -5.06 -21.12
CA LYS A 260 -10.06 -6.41 -21.35
C LYS A 260 -10.10 -7.32 -20.11
N SER A 261 -10.61 -6.80 -19.00
CA SER A 261 -10.50 -7.46 -17.71
C SER A 261 -11.83 -7.50 -16.98
N ILE A 262 -12.07 -8.58 -16.24
CA ILE A 262 -13.29 -8.83 -15.48
C ILE A 262 -12.90 -8.95 -14.02
N GLU A 263 -13.52 -8.15 -13.15
CA GLU A 263 -13.35 -8.29 -11.71
C GLU A 263 -14.47 -9.13 -11.14
N VAL A 264 -14.11 -10.25 -10.51
CA VAL A 264 -15.03 -11.14 -9.82
C VAL A 264 -14.79 -11.05 -8.33
N GLY A 265 -15.83 -10.70 -7.57
CA GLY A 265 -15.82 -10.77 -6.12
C GLY A 265 -16.25 -12.17 -5.67
N VAL A 266 -15.54 -12.76 -4.71
CA VAL A 266 -15.89 -14.03 -4.08
C VAL A 266 -15.97 -13.84 -2.58
N ARG A 267 -17.08 -14.27 -1.99
CA ARG A 267 -17.29 -14.31 -0.55
C ARG A 267 -17.42 -15.76 -0.08
N VAL A 268 -16.66 -16.10 0.96
CA VAL A 268 -16.61 -17.45 1.53
C VAL A 268 -17.21 -17.45 2.94
N GLU A 269 -18.19 -18.30 3.14
CA GLU A 269 -18.81 -18.55 4.45
C GLU A 269 -18.59 -19.99 4.87
N ALA A 270 -18.31 -20.20 6.15
CA ALA A 270 -18.25 -21.52 6.76
C ALA A 270 -19.46 -21.76 7.65
N TYR A 271 -19.93 -23.00 7.64
CA TYR A 271 -20.99 -23.49 8.50
C TYR A 271 -20.57 -24.84 9.07
N ASN A 272 -20.51 -24.95 10.40
CA ASN A 272 -20.52 -26.27 11.03
C ASN A 272 -21.93 -26.90 10.93
N CYS A 273 -22.09 -28.16 11.35
CA CYS A 273 -23.38 -28.85 11.25
C CYS A 273 -24.54 -28.14 11.97
N GLU A 274 -24.29 -27.54 13.13
CA GLU A 274 -25.32 -26.83 13.90
C GLU A 274 -25.61 -25.42 13.35
N GLU A 275 -24.55 -24.69 12.98
CA GLU A 275 -24.57 -23.38 12.31
C GLU A 275 -25.34 -23.47 11.00
N TRP A 276 -25.17 -24.56 10.26
CA TRP A 276 -25.91 -24.84 9.02
C TRP A 276 -27.41 -24.93 9.27
N ALA A 277 -27.82 -25.68 10.29
CA ALA A 277 -29.23 -25.83 10.64
C ALA A 277 -29.85 -24.51 11.14
N LYS A 278 -29.05 -23.67 11.82
CA LYS A 278 -29.48 -22.38 12.36
C LYS A 278 -29.32 -21.20 11.37
N GLY A 279 -28.71 -21.42 10.21
CA GLY A 279 -28.40 -20.37 9.23
C GLY A 279 -27.38 -19.33 9.73
N GLN A 280 -26.49 -19.69 10.66
CA GLN A 280 -25.51 -18.78 11.26
C GLN A 280 -24.15 -18.93 10.60
N ALA A 281 -23.87 -18.09 9.60
CA ALA A 281 -22.65 -18.15 8.82
C ALA A 281 -21.44 -17.50 9.50
N ARG A 282 -20.28 -18.15 9.42
CA ARG A 282 -18.97 -17.53 9.74
C ARG A 282 -18.33 -17.02 8.46
N HIS A 283 -18.16 -15.71 8.33
CA HIS A 283 -17.44 -15.14 7.18
C HIS A 283 -15.94 -15.43 7.29
N ILE A 284 -15.44 -16.31 6.42
CA ILE A 284 -14.03 -16.72 6.40
C ILE A 284 -13.18 -15.68 5.68
N ASN A 285 -13.51 -15.35 4.44
CA ASN A 285 -12.81 -14.33 3.68
C ASN A 285 -13.66 -13.82 2.52
N SER A 286 -13.27 -12.66 1.99
CA SER A 286 -13.72 -12.15 0.71
C SER A 286 -12.49 -11.76 -0.09
N ALA A 287 -12.45 -12.10 -1.37
CA ALA A 287 -11.37 -11.72 -2.27
C ALA A 287 -11.92 -11.26 -3.63
N PHE A 288 -11.06 -10.57 -4.35
CA PHE A 288 -11.34 -10.02 -5.66
C PHE A 288 -10.31 -10.58 -6.63
N LEU A 289 -10.79 -11.16 -7.72
CA LEU A 289 -9.96 -11.81 -8.74
C LEU A 289 -10.16 -11.05 -10.05
N ILE A 290 -9.05 -10.70 -10.71
CA ILE A 290 -9.07 -10.10 -12.04
C ILE A 290 -8.77 -11.17 -13.07
N PHE A 291 -9.67 -11.30 -14.03
CA PHE A 291 -9.55 -12.19 -15.17
C PHE A 291 -9.36 -11.41 -16.45
N ASN A 292 -8.65 -11.98 -17.41
CA ASN A 292 -8.64 -11.54 -18.80
C ASN A 292 -9.39 -12.55 -19.67
N ALA A 293 -10.17 -12.05 -20.63
CA ALA A 293 -10.89 -12.87 -21.60
C ALA A 293 -10.24 -12.73 -22.98
N ILE A 294 -9.55 -13.78 -23.43
CA ILE A 294 -8.90 -13.83 -24.75
C ILE A 294 -9.55 -14.98 -25.54
N ASN A 295 -9.93 -14.73 -26.79
CA ASN A 295 -10.45 -15.73 -27.71
C ASN A 295 -9.35 -16.20 -28.68
N LYS A 296 -9.58 -17.30 -29.39
CA LYS A 296 -8.67 -17.84 -30.42
C LYS A 296 -8.36 -16.86 -31.57
N HIS A 297 -9.17 -15.80 -31.74
CA HIS A 297 -9.01 -14.76 -32.76
C HIS A 297 -8.49 -13.41 -32.21
N GLY A 298 -8.16 -13.31 -30.91
CA GLY A 298 -7.75 -12.07 -30.25
C GLY A 298 -8.63 -11.71 -29.05
N ASN A 299 -8.66 -10.43 -28.68
CA ASN A 299 -9.38 -9.96 -27.49
C ASN A 299 -10.90 -10.14 -27.63
N VAL A 300 -11.57 -10.58 -26.55
CA VAL A 300 -13.04 -10.60 -26.48
C VAL A 300 -13.54 -9.21 -26.11
N LEU A 301 -14.57 -8.73 -26.81
CA LEU A 301 -15.29 -7.53 -26.38
C LEU A 301 -16.14 -7.91 -25.15
N ILE A 302 -15.76 -7.41 -23.97
CA ILE A 302 -16.50 -7.67 -22.73
C ILE A 302 -17.62 -6.63 -22.62
N PRO A 303 -18.89 -7.04 -22.45
CA PRO A 303 -20.02 -6.11 -22.32
C PRO A 303 -19.90 -5.28 -21.05
N ARG A 304 -20.38 -4.03 -21.08
CA ARG A 304 -20.38 -3.15 -19.90
C ARG A 304 -21.47 -3.56 -18.91
N MET A 305 -21.10 -3.64 -17.63
CA MET A 305 -22.03 -4.04 -16.57
C MET A 305 -22.80 -2.86 -15.98
N SER A 306 -24.05 -3.08 -15.60
CA SER A 306 -24.78 -2.23 -14.65
C SER A 306 -25.34 -3.04 -13.49
N SER A 307 -25.39 -2.43 -12.30
CA SER A 307 -25.99 -3.04 -11.11
C SER A 307 -27.45 -2.62 -10.97
N THR A 308 -28.32 -3.59 -10.67
CA THR A 308 -29.75 -3.43 -10.39
C THR A 308 -30.03 -2.98 -8.95
N THR A 309 -29.09 -3.14 -8.02
CA THR A 309 -29.32 -2.91 -6.58
C THR A 309 -28.74 -1.57 -6.12
N LYS A 310 -29.55 -0.77 -5.41
CA LYS A 310 -29.21 0.57 -4.91
C LYS A 310 -27.96 0.61 -4.00
N VAL A 311 -27.56 -0.52 -3.43
CA VAL A 311 -26.34 -0.66 -2.63
C VAL A 311 -25.84 -2.09 -2.81
N SER A 312 -24.83 -2.33 -3.65
CA SER A 312 -23.80 -3.36 -3.45
C SER A 312 -22.98 -3.60 -4.73
N SER A 313 -21.71 -3.95 -4.53
CA SER A 313 -20.75 -4.47 -5.51
C SER A 313 -20.17 -3.48 -6.54
N PHE A 314 -20.97 -2.64 -7.20
CA PHE A 314 -20.46 -1.74 -8.26
C PHE A 314 -19.52 -0.64 -7.71
N SER A 315 -19.92 0.00 -6.62
CA SER A 315 -19.13 1.06 -5.95
C SER A 315 -17.85 0.52 -5.31
N ILE A 316 -17.87 -0.74 -4.84
CA ILE A 316 -16.73 -1.41 -4.20
C ILE A 316 -15.64 -1.76 -5.24
N SER A 317 -16.02 -2.19 -6.44
CA SER A 317 -15.05 -2.53 -7.50
C SER A 317 -14.38 -1.30 -8.12
N ILE A 318 -15.12 -0.21 -8.35
CA ILE A 318 -14.52 1.08 -8.75
C ILE A 318 -13.52 1.55 -7.68
N LEU A 319 -13.85 1.34 -6.41
CA LEU A 319 -12.95 1.65 -5.30
C LEU A 319 -11.73 0.73 -5.23
N LEU A 320 -11.87 -0.58 -5.44
CA LEU A 320 -10.76 -1.55 -5.39
C LEU A 320 -9.79 -1.38 -6.56
N SER A 321 -10.31 -1.10 -7.75
CA SER A 321 -9.46 -0.68 -8.88
C SER A 321 -8.77 0.67 -8.61
N THR A 322 -9.38 1.55 -7.81
CA THR A 322 -8.74 2.77 -7.30
C THR A 322 -7.70 2.50 -6.20
N VAL A 323 -7.94 1.55 -5.28
CA VAL A 323 -6.99 1.11 -4.23
C VAL A 323 -5.80 0.36 -4.83
N LYS A 324 -6.03 -0.48 -5.84
CA LYS A 324 -4.96 -1.09 -6.68
C LYS A 324 -4.10 -0.01 -7.33
N ARG A 325 -4.73 1.04 -7.88
CA ARG A 325 -4.03 2.20 -8.45
C ARG A 325 -3.20 2.94 -7.40
N GLU A 326 -3.70 3.11 -6.17
CA GLU A 326 -2.92 3.70 -5.07
C GLU A 326 -1.81 2.78 -4.53
N LYS A 327 -1.97 1.45 -4.57
CA LYS A 327 -0.94 0.48 -4.13
C LYS A 327 0.22 0.33 -5.10
N ASN A 328 -0.03 0.26 -6.42
CA ASN A 328 1.03 0.26 -7.44
C ASN A 328 1.82 1.59 -7.46
N LEU A 329 1.21 2.66 -6.96
CA LEU A 329 1.86 3.95 -6.67
C LEU A 329 2.94 3.86 -5.56
N TYR A 330 2.91 2.84 -4.69
CA TYR A 330 3.95 2.65 -3.66
C TYR A 330 5.08 1.69 -4.09
N PHE A 331 4.85 0.81 -5.06
CA PHE A 331 5.83 -0.20 -5.49
C PHE A 331 6.55 0.14 -6.80
N ILE A 332 5.96 0.97 -7.66
CA ILE A 332 6.67 1.58 -8.78
C ILE A 332 7.47 2.77 -8.23
N ILE A 333 8.76 2.53 -7.96
CA ILE A 333 9.88 3.41 -8.34
C ILE A 333 9.73 4.86 -7.78
N GLY A 334 10.55 5.30 -6.84
CA GLY A 334 11.98 5.38 -7.13
C GLY A 334 12.32 6.35 -8.26
N PHE A 335 11.40 7.22 -8.71
CA PHE A 335 11.61 8.48 -9.42
C PHE A 335 10.25 9.20 -9.39
N GLN A 336 10.25 10.47 -8.98
CA GLN A 336 9.07 11.29 -8.71
C GLN A 336 7.87 11.07 -9.64
N LEU A 337 6.72 10.70 -9.08
CA LEU A 337 5.43 11.33 -9.41
C LEU A 337 4.39 11.05 -8.33
N ILE A 338 4.17 12.08 -7.50
CA ILE A 338 3.17 12.13 -6.43
C ILE A 338 1.98 12.92 -6.96
N ILE A 339 0.77 12.35 -6.92
CA ILE A 339 -0.46 13.12 -6.69
C ILE A 339 -1.21 12.45 -5.55
N VAL A 340 -0.69 12.63 -4.33
CA VAL A 340 -1.45 12.55 -3.08
C VAL A 340 -1.01 13.73 -2.23
N CYS A 341 -1.92 14.67 -2.01
CA CYS A 341 -1.67 15.92 -1.30
C CYS A 341 -1.52 15.67 0.21
N PHE A 342 -0.31 15.34 0.67
CA PHE A 342 0.10 15.52 2.06
C PHE A 342 1.61 15.80 2.18
N LYS A 343 1.91 17.00 2.71
CA LYS A 343 3.21 17.54 3.14
C LYS A 343 4.22 17.88 2.03
N PHE A 344 4.65 19.14 2.08
CA PHE A 344 5.51 19.87 1.15
C PHE A 344 6.79 19.18 0.71
N GLN A 345 6.94 19.01 -0.61
CA GLN A 345 8.07 19.48 -1.43
C GLN A 345 7.77 19.21 -2.91
N LEU A 346 7.19 20.18 -3.61
CA LEU A 346 7.08 20.11 -5.07
C LEU A 346 7.82 21.31 -5.66
N LEU A 347 9.04 21.03 -6.10
CA LEU A 347 9.81 21.88 -6.99
C LEU A 347 9.12 21.80 -8.36
N ILE A 348 8.67 22.93 -8.92
CA ILE A 348 8.23 22.99 -10.32
C ILE A 348 9.50 22.82 -11.17
N ILE A 349 9.68 21.65 -11.79
CA ILE A 349 10.78 21.35 -12.72
C ILE A 349 10.18 21.21 -14.13
N LYS A 350 10.91 21.69 -15.16
CA LYS A 350 10.61 21.58 -16.61
C LYS A 350 10.12 20.16 -17.01
N ASN A 351 10.60 19.14 -16.30
CA ASN A 351 10.16 17.74 -16.42
C ASN A 351 8.64 17.54 -16.34
N ASN A 352 7.89 18.33 -15.56
CA ASN A 352 6.44 18.13 -15.43
C ASN A 352 5.68 18.59 -16.67
N VAL A 353 6.10 19.69 -17.31
CA VAL A 353 5.47 20.17 -18.55
C VAL A 353 5.78 19.20 -19.68
N THR A 354 7.04 18.77 -19.80
CA THR A 354 7.45 17.77 -20.80
C THR A 354 6.75 16.42 -20.59
N ALA A 355 6.59 15.98 -19.34
CA ALA A 355 5.86 14.76 -19.00
C ALA A 355 4.36 14.87 -19.32
N LEU A 356 3.73 16.02 -19.03
CA LEU A 356 2.33 16.26 -19.38
C LEU A 356 2.12 16.36 -20.90
N THR A 357 3.04 16.98 -21.64
CA THR A 357 2.96 17.01 -23.11
C THR A 357 3.16 15.63 -23.72
N PHE A 358 4.07 14.82 -23.17
CA PHE A 358 4.27 13.43 -23.61
C PHE A 358 3.03 12.57 -23.33
N LEU A 359 2.45 12.70 -22.13
CA LEU A 359 1.25 11.97 -21.74
C LEU A 359 0.03 12.38 -22.58
N ALA A 360 -0.16 13.68 -22.82
CA ALA A 360 -1.22 14.19 -23.67
C ALA A 360 -1.09 13.79 -25.15
N ALA A 361 0.15 13.59 -25.63
CA ALA A 361 0.44 13.18 -27.01
C ALA A 361 0.34 11.67 -27.24
N LYS A 362 0.11 10.85 -26.21
CA LYS A 362 -0.05 9.41 -26.36
C LYS A 362 -1.25 9.07 -27.27
N PRO A 363 -1.14 8.07 -28.16
CA PRO A 363 -2.28 7.57 -28.91
C PRO A 363 -3.21 6.71 -28.03
N GLY A 364 -4.47 6.52 -28.45
CA GLY A 364 -5.40 5.59 -27.78
C GLY A 364 -6.33 6.19 -26.72
N TRP A 365 -6.47 7.52 -26.66
CA TRP A 365 -7.44 8.17 -25.79
C TRP A 365 -8.88 7.92 -26.25
N GLU A 366 -9.71 7.37 -25.37
CA GLU A 366 -11.14 7.16 -25.61
C GLU A 366 -11.98 8.14 -24.81
N ILE A 367 -13.08 8.65 -25.38
CA ILE A 367 -13.99 9.57 -24.68
C ILE A 367 -14.88 8.75 -23.75
N CYS A 368 -14.71 8.93 -22.43
CA CYS A 368 -15.59 8.31 -21.44
C CYS A 368 -16.86 9.11 -21.20
N MET A 369 -16.76 10.44 -21.22
CA MET A 369 -17.88 11.30 -20.86
C MET A 369 -17.77 12.63 -21.60
N THR A 370 -18.89 13.09 -22.16
CA THR A 370 -19.01 14.45 -22.70
C THR A 370 -20.12 15.15 -21.93
N LEU A 371 -19.77 16.22 -21.22
CA LEU A 371 -20.73 17.01 -20.46
C LEU A 371 -20.56 18.48 -20.85
N ASN A 372 -21.55 19.02 -21.53
CA ASN A 372 -21.54 20.36 -22.12
C ASN A 372 -20.31 20.62 -23.03
N ARG A 373 -19.35 21.43 -22.56
CA ARG A 373 -18.11 21.82 -23.26
C ARG A 373 -16.87 21.11 -22.74
N THR A 374 -17.07 20.13 -21.87
CA THR A 374 -16.01 19.36 -21.22
C THR A 374 -16.07 17.91 -21.69
N LYS A 375 -14.95 17.42 -22.21
CA LYS A 375 -14.75 16.04 -22.63
C LYS A 375 -13.76 15.39 -21.67
N MET A 376 -14.11 14.23 -21.16
CA MET A 376 -13.23 13.39 -20.36
C MET A 376 -12.81 12.21 -21.21
N TYR A 377 -11.50 12.01 -21.30
CA TYR A 377 -10.86 10.92 -22.01
C TYR A 377 -10.14 10.02 -21.03
N THR A 378 -10.07 8.74 -21.36
CA THR A 378 -9.28 7.75 -20.65
C THR A 378 -8.34 7.04 -21.60
N LEU A 379 -7.14 6.71 -21.11
CA LEU A 379 -6.18 5.86 -21.80
C LEU A 379 -5.75 4.78 -20.81
N GLU A 380 -6.03 3.52 -21.14
CA GLU A 380 -5.71 2.36 -20.31
C GLU A 380 -4.48 1.63 -20.87
N GLU A 381 -3.42 1.58 -20.08
CA GLU A 381 -2.20 0.82 -20.30
C GLU A 381 -2.10 -0.27 -19.22
N GLU A 382 -1.29 -1.31 -19.44
CA GLU A 382 -1.25 -2.54 -18.63
C GLU A 382 -1.19 -2.30 -17.10
N ASN A 383 -0.59 -1.19 -16.66
CA ASN A 383 -0.45 -0.82 -15.25
C ASN A 383 -0.98 0.59 -14.90
N ALA A 384 -1.61 1.32 -15.83
CA ALA A 384 -2.01 2.71 -15.62
C ALA A 384 -3.29 3.09 -16.36
N LEU A 385 -4.17 3.85 -15.69
CA LEU A 385 -5.26 4.56 -16.35
C LEU A 385 -4.99 6.04 -16.28
N SER A 386 -4.75 6.63 -17.43
CA SER A 386 -4.59 8.06 -17.58
C SER A 386 -5.96 8.68 -17.85
N ILE A 387 -6.26 9.77 -17.16
CA ILE A 387 -7.49 10.54 -17.37
C ILE A 387 -7.09 11.92 -17.89
N LYS A 388 -7.70 12.33 -19.01
CA LYS A 388 -7.52 13.65 -19.61
C LYS A 388 -8.87 14.36 -19.62
N VAL A 389 -8.94 15.55 -19.06
CA VAL A 389 -10.14 16.38 -19.13
C VAL A 389 -9.82 17.57 -20.03
N GLU A 390 -10.60 17.72 -21.09
CA GLU A 390 -10.49 18.82 -22.05
C GLU A 390 -11.74 19.68 -21.93
N MET A 391 -11.57 20.99 -21.77
CA MET A 391 -12.69 21.92 -21.76
C MET A 391 -12.45 23.00 -22.81
N GLN A 392 -13.42 23.17 -23.71
CA GLN A 392 -13.35 24.21 -24.74
C GLN A 392 -13.97 25.51 -24.23
N LEU A 393 -13.17 26.57 -24.22
CA LEU A 393 -13.57 27.91 -23.81
C LEU A 393 -13.44 28.90 -24.98
N GLN A 394 -14.43 29.78 -25.13
CA GLN A 394 -14.43 30.86 -26.13
C GLN A 394 -13.77 32.12 -25.56
N ILE A 395 -12.52 32.00 -25.12
CA ILE A 395 -11.72 33.11 -24.58
C ILE A 395 -10.31 33.09 -25.16
N PRO A 396 -9.65 34.25 -25.32
CA PRO A 396 -8.25 34.29 -25.74
C PRO A 396 -7.35 33.49 -24.78
N SER A 397 -6.48 32.65 -25.32
CA SER A 397 -5.58 31.78 -24.54
C SER A 397 -4.73 32.56 -23.53
N LYS A 398 -4.29 33.77 -23.88
CA LYS A 398 -3.54 34.67 -22.99
C LYS A 398 -4.35 35.08 -21.75
N LEU A 399 -5.64 35.36 -21.93
CA LEU A 399 -6.54 35.71 -20.83
C LEU A 399 -6.84 34.49 -19.96
N ALA A 400 -7.09 33.33 -20.58
CA ALA A 400 -7.28 32.06 -19.86
C ALA A 400 -6.07 31.73 -18.98
N PHE A 401 -4.86 31.82 -19.55
CA PHE A 401 -3.61 31.58 -18.84
C PHE A 401 -3.39 32.58 -17.70
N PHE A 402 -3.70 33.87 -17.91
CA PHE A 402 -3.61 34.88 -16.87
C PHE A 402 -4.55 34.58 -15.69
N LEU A 403 -5.79 34.18 -15.97
CA LEU A 403 -6.77 33.84 -14.94
C LEU A 403 -6.37 32.58 -14.17
N LEU A 404 -5.90 31.53 -14.87
CA LEU A 404 -5.46 30.26 -14.27
C LEU A 404 -4.15 30.37 -13.50
N SER A 405 -3.22 31.22 -13.95
CA SER A 405 -1.92 31.42 -13.29
C SER A 405 -2.03 32.29 -12.03
N ASN A 406 -3.15 32.99 -11.84
CA ASN A 406 -3.39 33.80 -10.66
C ASN A 406 -4.15 33.02 -9.58
N PHE A 407 -3.39 32.39 -8.68
CA PHE A 407 -3.93 31.58 -7.59
C PHE A 407 -4.82 32.37 -6.61
N SER A 408 -4.70 33.70 -6.54
CA SER A 408 -5.59 34.54 -5.74
C SER A 408 -7.05 34.53 -6.23
N LEU A 409 -7.28 34.18 -7.50
CA LEU A 409 -8.61 34.10 -8.10
C LEU A 409 -9.30 32.75 -7.86
N HIS A 410 -8.56 31.71 -7.47
CA HIS A 410 -9.12 30.37 -7.21
C HIS A 410 -10.18 30.33 -6.09
N LYS A 411 -10.17 31.32 -5.19
CA LYS A 411 -11.23 31.52 -4.18
C LYS A 411 -12.63 31.69 -4.80
N HIS A 412 -12.70 32.19 -6.03
CA HIS A 412 -13.95 32.40 -6.75
C HIS A 412 -14.44 31.14 -7.47
N TRP A 413 -13.57 30.15 -7.68
CA TRP A 413 -13.87 28.94 -8.45
C TRP A 413 -14.03 27.70 -7.58
N THR A 414 -13.53 27.73 -6.34
CA THR A 414 -13.54 26.56 -5.45
C THR A 414 -13.91 26.95 -4.02
N LYS A 415 -14.92 26.26 -3.44
CA LYS A 415 -15.35 26.46 -2.03
C LYS A 415 -14.31 25.99 -1.01
N TYR A 416 -13.26 25.31 -1.46
CA TYR A 416 -12.21 24.74 -0.61
C TYR A 416 -11.07 25.72 -0.29
N TYR A 417 -10.96 26.83 -1.01
CA TYR A 417 -9.94 27.86 -0.77
C TYR A 417 -10.56 28.97 0.08
N LEU A 418 -10.24 29.01 1.38
CA LEU A 418 -10.75 30.04 2.29
C LEU A 418 -10.05 31.38 2.06
N ASN A 419 -8.74 31.36 1.87
CA ASN A 419 -7.94 32.56 1.67
C ASN A 419 -6.67 32.20 0.89
N CYS A 420 -6.26 33.08 -0.03
CA CYS A 420 -5.03 32.95 -0.79
C CYS A 420 -4.38 34.33 -0.82
N ARG A 421 -3.23 34.48 -0.14
CA ARG A 421 -2.47 35.72 -0.06
C ARG A 421 -1.10 35.53 -0.67
N VAL A 422 -0.63 36.50 -1.45
CA VAL A 422 0.77 36.55 -1.85
C VAL A 422 1.58 36.95 -0.61
N MET A 423 2.48 36.08 -0.16
CA MET A 423 3.37 36.33 0.97
C MET A 423 4.56 37.17 0.53
N GLU A 424 5.18 36.76 -0.57
CA GLU A 424 6.45 37.29 -1.03
C GLU A 424 6.54 37.17 -2.55
N CYS A 425 6.98 38.24 -3.19
CA CYS A 425 7.37 38.22 -4.59
C CYS A 425 8.87 37.94 -4.63
N VAL A 426 9.24 36.72 -5.02
CA VAL A 426 10.66 36.31 -5.08
C VAL A 426 11.33 36.92 -6.30
N THR A 427 10.60 37.03 -7.41
CA THR A 427 10.97 37.77 -8.62
C THR A 427 9.72 38.43 -9.22
N GLU A 428 9.85 39.21 -10.31
CA GLU A 428 8.68 39.76 -11.03
C GLU A 428 7.71 38.66 -11.52
N GLU A 429 8.25 37.48 -11.82
CA GLU A 429 7.53 36.36 -12.41
C GLU A 429 7.29 35.20 -11.41
N ASP A 430 7.92 35.19 -10.22
CA ASP A 430 7.72 34.14 -9.21
C ASP A 430 7.15 34.68 -7.90
N LYS A 431 6.06 34.06 -7.45
CA LYS A 431 5.32 34.50 -6.26
C LYS A 431 5.08 33.34 -5.31
N ILE A 432 5.29 33.58 -4.02
CA ILE A 432 4.93 32.63 -2.95
C ILE A 432 3.52 32.97 -2.47
N TYR A 433 2.61 32.01 -2.60
CA TYR A 433 1.23 32.09 -2.15
C TYR A 433 1.06 31.33 -0.83
N HIS A 434 0.48 31.99 0.18
CA HIS A 434 -0.07 31.34 1.35
C HIS A 434 -1.56 31.08 1.15
N ILE A 435 -1.92 29.81 1.07
CA ILE A 435 -3.27 29.33 0.86
C ILE A 435 -3.75 28.66 2.14
N THR A 436 -4.83 29.18 2.72
CA THR A 436 -5.55 28.51 3.79
C THR A 436 -6.76 27.81 3.17
N SER A 437 -6.85 26.49 3.33
CA SER A 437 -7.98 25.70 2.84
C SER A 437 -8.92 25.34 3.97
N SER A 438 -10.22 25.28 3.68
CA SER A 438 -11.21 24.81 4.64
C SER A 438 -10.94 23.37 5.04
N ALA A 439 -11.29 23.05 6.28
CA ALA A 439 -11.35 21.69 6.75
C ALA A 439 -12.07 20.82 5.73
N SER A 440 -11.46 19.69 5.35
CA SER A 440 -12.22 18.58 4.77
C SER A 440 -13.44 18.31 5.66
N ALA A 441 -14.55 17.84 5.07
CA ALA A 441 -15.88 17.67 5.70
C ALA A 441 -15.90 17.01 7.10
N ASN A 442 -14.80 16.41 7.56
CA ASN A 442 -14.60 15.78 8.86
C ASN A 442 -14.01 16.70 9.96
N GLY A 443 -14.30 18.01 9.97
CA GLY A 443 -14.13 18.86 11.17
C GLY A 443 -12.71 19.04 11.73
N ASN A 444 -11.65 18.80 10.96
CA ASN A 444 -10.27 19.00 11.40
C ASN A 444 -9.69 20.36 10.97
N LYS A 445 -8.88 20.99 11.83
CA LYS A 445 -8.29 22.34 11.68
C LYS A 445 -7.91 22.73 10.23
N PRO A 446 -8.10 24.01 9.83
CA PRO A 446 -7.74 24.50 8.49
C PRO A 446 -6.29 24.16 8.16
N ARG A 447 -6.04 23.82 6.89
CA ARG A 447 -4.70 23.48 6.40
C ARG A 447 -4.09 24.67 5.70
N ASP A 448 -2.88 25.01 6.12
CA ASP A 448 -2.09 26.10 5.57
C ASP A 448 -1.05 25.55 4.59
N PHE A 449 -0.98 26.16 3.41
CA PHE A 449 -0.10 25.78 2.31
C PHE A 449 0.74 26.99 1.87
N LEU A 450 2.04 26.81 1.65
CA LEU A 450 2.93 27.79 1.02
C LEU A 450 3.40 27.29 -0.35
N ILE A 451 2.87 27.86 -1.43
CA ILE A 451 3.15 27.42 -2.81
C ILE A 451 3.98 28.49 -3.54
N LEU A 452 5.15 28.13 -4.06
CA LEU A 452 5.85 28.98 -5.04
C LEU A 452 5.28 28.69 -6.43
N VAL A 453 4.79 29.73 -7.10
CA VAL A 453 4.30 29.66 -8.48
C VAL A 453 5.21 30.50 -9.36
N SER A 454 5.75 29.89 -10.41
CA SER A 454 6.59 30.54 -11.40
C SER A 454 5.78 30.82 -12.67
N GLN A 455 5.79 32.07 -13.13
CA GLN A 455 5.14 32.53 -14.36
C GLN A 455 6.13 32.78 -15.50
N ARG A 456 7.40 32.37 -15.32
CA ARG A 456 8.44 32.58 -16.33
C ARG A 456 8.15 31.81 -17.61
N LYS A 457 8.51 32.40 -18.76
CA LYS A 457 8.53 31.64 -20.01
C LYS A 457 9.59 30.53 -19.92
N PRO A 458 9.27 29.27 -20.26
CA PRO A 458 10.29 28.23 -20.33
C PRO A 458 11.34 28.60 -21.40
N SER A 459 12.62 28.59 -21.03
CA SER A 459 13.71 28.89 -21.97
C SER A 459 13.82 27.81 -23.06
N ASN A 460 13.99 28.24 -24.31
CA ASN A 460 14.13 27.37 -25.48
C ASN A 460 15.49 26.64 -25.58
N THR A 461 16.42 26.87 -24.65
CA THR A 461 17.72 26.20 -24.63
C THR A 461 17.72 25.06 -23.61
N GLU A 462 18.39 23.96 -23.95
CA GLU A 462 18.58 22.74 -23.13
C GLU A 462 19.31 22.98 -21.80
N THR A 463 19.67 24.22 -21.50
CA THR A 463 20.27 24.63 -20.24
C THR A 463 19.20 24.70 -19.15
N ALA A 464 19.22 23.71 -18.25
CA ALA A 464 18.51 23.77 -16.98
C ALA A 464 19.05 24.97 -16.18
N PHE A 465 18.20 25.97 -15.92
CA PHE A 465 18.53 27.03 -14.99
C PHE A 465 18.50 26.47 -13.56
N GLY A 466 19.67 26.26 -12.99
CA GLY A 466 19.82 26.16 -11.54
C GLY A 466 19.67 27.54 -10.94
N THR A 467 18.74 27.73 -10.00
CA THR A 467 18.77 28.89 -9.12
C THR A 467 19.92 28.69 -8.12
N ASP A 468 20.88 29.61 -8.06
CA ASP A 468 22.04 29.54 -7.15
C ASP A 468 21.63 29.43 -5.66
N GLN A 469 20.42 29.90 -5.34
CA GLN A 469 19.82 29.74 -4.03
C GLN A 469 18.63 28.79 -4.09
N LYS A 470 18.79 27.61 -3.48
CA LYS A 470 17.66 26.72 -3.20
C LYS A 470 16.67 27.46 -2.31
N ILE A 471 15.37 27.30 -2.54
CA ILE A 471 14.31 27.82 -1.64
C ILE A 471 14.51 27.34 -0.20
N ALA A 472 15.09 26.15 0.01
CA ALA A 472 15.47 25.65 1.33
C ALA A 472 16.58 26.46 2.03
N ASN A 473 17.36 27.23 1.28
CA ASN A 473 18.36 28.17 1.78
C ASN A 473 17.75 29.57 2.06
N ILE A 474 16.65 29.90 1.38
CA ILE A 474 15.92 31.19 1.53
C ILE A 474 14.88 31.08 2.66
N LEU A 475 14.12 29.99 2.69
CA LEU A 475 13.15 29.68 3.72
C LEU A 475 13.84 28.97 4.89
N ARG A 476 13.89 29.62 6.05
CA ARG A 476 14.31 28.97 7.30
C ARG A 476 13.47 27.72 7.52
N ASN A 477 14.15 26.64 7.93
CA ASN A 477 13.52 25.40 8.35
C ASN A 477 12.38 25.72 9.35
N PRO A 478 11.09 25.44 9.04
CA PRO A 478 9.97 25.85 9.88
C PRO A 478 9.86 25.04 11.18
N LYS A 479 10.78 24.09 11.39
CA LYS A 479 11.02 23.49 12.70
C LYS A 479 12.24 24.16 13.29
N ASP A 480 12.07 24.79 14.44
CA ASP A 480 13.19 25.07 15.33
C ASP A 480 13.99 23.77 15.47
N LYS A 481 15.23 23.74 14.97
CA LYS A 481 16.15 22.65 15.30
C LYS A 481 16.26 22.68 16.81
N ASN A 482 15.71 21.66 17.47
CA ASN A 482 15.76 21.58 18.92
C ASN A 482 17.23 21.49 19.32
N GLN A 483 17.80 22.60 19.81
CA GLN A 483 19.25 22.72 20.07
C GLN A 483 19.76 21.64 21.04
N LEU A 484 18.86 21.09 21.86
CA LEU A 484 19.11 20.05 22.86
C LEU A 484 19.18 18.61 22.28
N GLU A 485 18.97 18.44 20.97
CA GLU A 485 19.19 17.16 20.28
C GLU A 485 20.66 16.98 19.83
N ASN A 486 21.47 18.03 19.91
CA ASN A 486 22.90 17.99 19.58
C ASN A 486 23.76 17.47 20.75
N GLN A 487 25.01 17.11 20.45
CA GLN A 487 26.04 16.75 21.42
C GLN A 487 26.92 17.97 21.69
N GLY A 488 27.54 18.07 22.87
CA GLY A 488 28.44 19.17 23.18
C GLY A 488 28.35 19.69 24.61
N VAL A 489 28.73 20.95 24.79
CA VAL A 489 28.74 21.64 26.08
C VAL A 489 27.43 22.42 26.24
N TYR A 490 26.78 22.23 27.38
CA TYR A 490 25.49 22.86 27.71
C TYR A 490 25.55 23.50 29.09
N GLU A 491 24.73 24.53 29.29
CA GLU A 491 24.54 25.19 30.57
C GLU A 491 23.11 25.06 31.09
N ILE A 492 22.96 24.90 32.41
CA ILE A 492 21.69 24.86 33.11
C ILE A 492 21.72 25.95 34.20
N PRO A 493 20.93 27.03 34.08
CA PRO A 493 20.90 28.08 35.08
C PRO A 493 20.07 27.68 36.32
N CYS A 494 20.39 28.30 37.45
CA CYS A 494 19.57 28.28 38.65
C CYS A 494 18.52 29.41 38.61
N ASN A 495 17.30 29.19 39.12
CA ASN A 495 16.30 30.27 39.19
C ASN A 495 16.60 31.30 40.28
N ASN A 496 17.28 30.90 41.35
CA ASN A 496 17.37 31.67 42.58
C ASN A 496 18.74 32.30 42.83
N CYS A 497 19.75 32.01 42.00
CA CYS A 497 21.09 32.57 42.16
C CYS A 497 21.82 32.65 40.80
N PRO A 498 22.91 33.45 40.69
CA PRO A 498 23.65 33.61 39.44
C PRO A 498 24.50 32.38 39.07
N ALA A 499 24.42 31.29 39.82
CA ALA A 499 25.17 30.08 39.53
C ALA A 499 24.57 29.33 38.34
N THR A 500 25.45 28.91 37.44
CA THR A 500 25.10 28.14 36.24
C THR A 500 25.90 26.85 36.21
N TYR A 501 25.23 25.72 36.04
CA TYR A 501 25.89 24.43 35.87
C TYR A 501 26.31 24.25 34.41
N ILE A 502 27.58 23.92 34.17
CA ILE A 502 28.10 23.62 32.84
C ILE A 502 28.46 22.14 32.76
N GLY A 503 27.95 21.46 31.73
CA GLY A 503 28.22 20.04 31.50
C GLY A 503 28.57 19.74 30.05
N GLN A 504 29.39 18.71 29.81
CA GLN A 504 29.69 18.20 28.47
C GLN A 504 29.09 16.80 28.28
N THR A 505 28.54 16.51 27.10
CA THR A 505 27.98 15.19 26.76
C THR A 505 28.24 14.81 25.30
N ASN A 506 28.70 13.57 25.08
CA ASN A 506 28.78 12.92 23.75
C ASN A 506 27.47 12.19 23.37
N ARG A 507 26.41 12.38 24.17
CA ARG A 507 25.04 11.94 23.89
C ARG A 507 24.16 13.16 23.71
N ARG A 508 22.94 12.97 23.18
CA ARG A 508 21.93 14.05 23.09
C ARG A 508 21.76 14.73 24.44
N ILE A 509 21.84 16.05 24.49
CA ILE A 509 21.74 16.83 25.75
C ILE A 509 20.44 16.53 26.49
N ASN A 510 19.32 16.30 25.78
CA ASN A 510 18.06 15.86 26.39
C ASN A 510 18.17 14.59 27.23
N ALA A 511 18.98 13.61 26.81
CA ALA A 511 19.21 12.39 27.59
C ALA A 511 19.98 12.71 28.88
N ARG A 512 20.97 13.62 28.80
CA ARG A 512 21.76 14.04 29.96
C ARG A 512 20.96 14.88 30.96
N ILE A 513 20.04 15.72 30.49
CA ILE A 513 19.08 16.43 31.34
C ILE A 513 18.17 15.43 32.08
N ALA A 514 17.70 14.38 31.41
CA ALA A 514 16.89 13.35 32.05
C ALA A 514 17.67 12.61 33.16
N GLU A 515 18.95 12.33 32.93
CA GLU A 515 19.86 11.76 33.94
C GLU A 515 20.00 12.69 35.16
N HIS A 516 20.18 14.00 34.95
CA HIS A 516 20.25 14.98 36.05
C HIS A 516 18.95 15.07 36.86
N LYS A 517 17.79 15.05 36.20
CA LYS A 517 16.48 15.03 36.87
C LYS A 517 16.29 13.75 37.69
N ASN A 518 16.76 12.62 37.17
CA ASN A 518 16.69 11.34 37.90
C ASN A 518 17.65 11.33 39.10
N ALA A 519 18.86 11.89 38.97
CA ALA A 519 19.79 12.01 40.09
C ALA A 519 19.24 12.89 41.22
N ILE A 520 18.54 13.99 40.89
CA ILE A 520 17.85 14.81 41.90
C ILE A 520 16.70 14.04 42.56
N ARG A 521 15.90 13.31 41.78
CA ARG A 521 14.79 12.49 42.32
C ARG A 521 15.26 11.35 43.23
N ARG A 522 16.47 10.84 42.99
CA ARG A 522 17.08 9.73 43.76
C ARG A 522 18.03 10.22 44.86
N GLU A 523 18.17 11.53 45.02
CA GLU A 523 19.06 12.16 46.00
C GLU A 523 20.53 11.71 45.87
N GLU A 524 20.99 11.54 44.63
CA GLU A 524 22.35 11.07 44.34
C GLU A 524 23.37 12.21 44.51
N ASN A 525 24.23 12.11 45.53
CA ASN A 525 25.31 13.06 45.79
C ASN A 525 26.37 13.17 44.67
N THR A 526 26.30 12.36 43.62
CA THR A 526 27.22 12.40 42.47
C THR A 526 26.88 13.52 41.49
N SER A 527 25.66 14.07 41.53
CA SER A 527 25.26 15.20 40.67
C SER A 527 25.53 16.53 41.36
N SER A 528 26.38 17.37 40.75
CA SER A 528 26.64 18.73 41.24
C SER A 528 25.37 19.60 41.30
N LEU A 529 24.39 19.33 40.44
CA LEU A 529 23.09 19.98 40.48
C LEU A 529 22.30 19.58 41.74
N PHE A 530 22.31 18.30 42.10
CA PHE A 530 21.69 17.86 43.35
C PHE A 530 22.41 18.41 44.58
N GLN A 531 23.75 18.44 44.58
CA GLN A 531 24.53 19.05 45.66
C GLN A 531 24.19 20.53 45.84
N HIS A 532 24.06 21.28 44.74
CA HIS A 532 23.65 22.69 44.76
C HIS A 532 22.24 22.84 45.34
N LEU A 533 21.28 22.01 44.90
CA LEU A 533 19.91 22.03 45.40
C LEU A 533 19.85 21.68 46.89
N LYS A 534 20.63 20.70 47.36
CA LYS A 534 20.70 20.30 48.77
C LYS A 534 21.34 21.38 49.66
N ALA A 535 22.36 22.08 49.17
CA ALA A 535 23.07 23.10 49.94
C ALA A 535 22.32 24.44 50.02
N THR A 536 21.53 24.78 49.00
CA THR A 536 20.91 26.12 48.87
C THR A 536 19.38 26.09 48.92
N GLY A 537 18.74 24.94 48.72
CA GLY A 537 17.29 24.84 48.59
C GLY A 537 16.71 25.45 47.31
N HIS A 538 17.55 25.82 46.35
CA HIS A 538 17.14 26.52 45.13
C HIS A 538 16.52 25.60 44.06
N GLU A 539 15.71 26.20 43.18
CA GLU A 539 15.10 25.50 42.05
C GLU A 539 15.95 25.61 40.78
N ILE A 540 16.19 24.46 40.13
CA ILE A 540 17.01 24.39 38.91
C ILE A 540 16.15 24.59 37.67
N ASN A 541 16.56 25.52 36.80
CA ASN A 541 15.83 25.85 35.58
C ASN A 541 16.22 24.95 34.40
N PHE A 542 15.69 23.73 34.37
CA PHE A 542 15.90 22.82 33.25
C PHE A 542 15.33 23.33 31.91
N LYS A 543 14.32 24.21 31.94
CA LYS A 543 13.73 24.80 30.72
C LYS A 543 14.66 25.86 30.11
N GLY A 544 15.48 26.51 30.93
CA GLY A 544 16.47 27.50 30.52
C GLY A 544 17.78 26.90 30.00
N THR A 545 17.84 25.59 29.74
CA THR A 545 19.08 24.93 29.28
C THR A 545 19.49 25.44 27.90
N LYS A 546 20.75 25.85 27.74
CA LYS A 546 21.30 26.34 26.47
C LYS A 546 22.50 25.52 26.02
N LEU A 547 22.65 25.36 24.72
CA LEU A 547 23.86 24.81 24.12
C LEU A 547 24.92 25.92 24.04
N ILE A 548 26.08 25.70 24.65
CA ILE A 548 27.22 26.63 24.59
C ILE A 548 28.07 26.33 23.35
N SER A 549 28.38 25.06 23.11
CA SER A 549 29.19 24.65 21.96
C SER A 549 28.82 23.27 21.44
N ASN A 550 28.86 23.11 20.11
CA ASN A 550 28.63 21.84 19.42
C ASN A 550 29.99 21.15 19.18
N THR A 551 30.10 19.87 19.53
CA THR A 551 31.34 19.09 19.28
C THR A 551 31.12 18.14 18.10
N GLU A 552 31.57 18.52 16.91
CA GLU A 552 31.46 17.67 15.69
C GLU A 552 32.62 16.66 15.55
N HIS A 553 33.65 16.72 16.41
CA HIS A 553 34.80 15.84 16.36
C HIS A 553 34.93 14.96 17.60
N SER A 554 35.12 13.65 17.39
CA SER A 554 35.20 12.59 18.40
C SER A 554 36.53 12.55 19.18
N SER A 555 37.23 13.68 19.32
CA SER A 555 38.53 13.73 19.99
C SER A 555 38.60 14.83 21.05
N LYS A 556 38.95 14.38 22.26
CA LYS A 556 39.35 15.11 23.48
C LYS A 556 38.23 15.70 24.33
N ARG A 557 37.90 14.94 25.38
CA ARG A 557 37.32 15.42 26.64
C ARG A 557 38.39 16.27 27.34
N ILE A 558 38.28 17.60 27.30
CA ILE A 558 39.10 18.45 28.17
C ILE A 558 38.29 18.65 29.44
N ILE A 559 38.63 17.87 30.46
CA ILE A 559 38.20 18.11 31.83
C ILE A 559 39.02 19.30 32.34
N ARG A 560 38.34 20.35 32.83
CA ARG A 560 38.75 21.09 34.01
C ARG A 560 37.51 21.67 34.68
#